data_AF-A0A2E8HFX0-F1
#
_entry.id   AF-A0A2E8HFX0-F1
#
_cell.length_a   1.000
_cell.length_b   1.000
_cell.length_c   1.000
_cell.angle_alpha   90.00
_cell.angle_beta   90.00
_cell.angle_gamma   90.00
#
_symmetry.space_group_name_H-M   'P 1'
#
loop_
_entity.id
_entity.type
_entity.pdbx_description
1 polymer ?
#
loop_
_entity_poly.entity_id
_entity_poly.type
_entity_poly.pdbx_seq_one_letter_code
_entity_poly.pdbx_strand_id
1 'polypeptide(L)'
;MRSYRRNLEPNRAERTDDVDTKVEILRRALREGNHELALGVASSIKDGLAGERMLYADPGPADVLSTDWRPLADLPQTWAEWAAGWALCQCLRVSEPIGQARQAEPVDLLVGLPFDQVLSPGRELRVARIDSDGPGINGPREVTSQVYGELRRGENWLVRLVFGADVPTSGESLFLIFCGNPAAEFPDYPSRIQVRGEEADLEIETPDYVAKLCGQNGQLESLTPKWHTGGMQLGSHGNGHGEPPNIDWAHDYMSVGPFQKMRVTNWAECPNFEVVRGPLCTIVRRFGFPHSPAHPLFTPSRLFMDLSYTFYAGVPYFMKNGHMEVTRDFCTLVARDDEWYFGGRPFDSTLWMDEEGHVHEGKPPDDKTDRVWGVGFFHGESRDSMFAIYLDHRLDGPAGPGPEGTSPAQLYHHVDITVDHSKPGSGPHAAVWCRPMLRDNAWLQTGAHLVQRNAYLLAPYPEREGATGLQLLRERLLRPVEVKVDERPAEALEDLSGGGRLSRQDVQPLARIGERPSDWPRKQALWEAMKDVIDDQYSEKNASLVDLGYIYDVRTRGNDVRVIMTMPHRGRPKYEFLARPLRSRLEQVPDVGSVVVEFTWEPAWTPNRLTDVGRHKMGLADESSDD
;
A
#
# COMPACT_ATOMS: atom_id res chain seq x y z
N MET A 1 45.68 24.12 -6.61
CA MET A 1 45.10 24.37 -5.27
C MET A 1 45.26 23.09 -4.46
N ARG A 2 46.00 23.15 -3.34
CA ARG A 2 46.18 22.00 -2.44
C ARG A 2 44.82 21.61 -1.85
N SER A 3 44.49 20.31 -1.89
CA SER A 3 43.26 19.75 -1.34
C SER A 3 43.06 20.18 0.11
N TYR A 4 42.02 20.98 0.36
CA TYR A 4 41.55 21.33 1.70
C TYR A 4 40.88 20.16 2.43
N ARG A 5 40.73 19.00 1.79
CA ARG A 5 39.94 17.88 2.30
C ARG A 5 40.86 16.78 2.82
N ARG A 6 41.21 16.86 4.11
CA ARG A 6 41.55 15.64 4.86
C ARG A 6 40.24 14.91 5.07
N ASN A 7 40.14 13.67 4.61
CA ASN A 7 38.98 12.82 4.87
C ASN A 7 39.06 12.33 6.32
N LEU A 8 38.66 13.17 7.27
CA LEU A 8 38.75 12.90 8.71
C LEU A 8 37.63 11.98 9.23
N GLU A 9 36.53 11.87 8.47
CA GLU A 9 35.38 11.02 8.74
C GLU A 9 35.05 10.25 7.44
N PRO A 10 35.83 9.21 7.09
CA PRO A 10 35.67 8.48 5.83
C PRO A 10 34.39 7.64 5.69
N ASN A 11 33.78 7.19 6.79
CA ASN A 11 32.67 6.24 6.77
C ASN A 11 31.32 6.86 7.21
N ARG A 12 30.23 6.13 6.96
CA ARG A 12 28.86 6.59 7.28
C ARG A 12 28.64 6.75 8.78
N ALA A 13 29.13 5.80 9.58
CA ALA A 13 28.96 5.78 11.02
C ALA A 13 29.59 7.01 11.69
N GLU A 14 30.70 7.52 11.17
CA GLU A 14 31.35 8.74 11.66
C GLU A 14 30.59 10.03 11.29
N ARG A 15 29.74 10.00 10.26
CA ARG A 15 28.98 11.18 9.78
C ARG A 15 27.50 11.14 10.15
N THR A 16 27.04 10.04 10.73
CA THR A 16 25.64 9.80 11.08
C THR A 16 25.60 9.25 12.49
N ASP A 17 25.29 10.11 13.45
CA ASP A 17 24.99 9.67 14.81
C ASP A 17 23.79 8.70 14.78
N ASP A 18 23.90 7.60 15.54
CA ASP A 18 22.78 6.71 15.81
C ASP A 18 21.67 7.42 16.62
N VAL A 19 20.50 6.80 16.67
CA VAL A 19 19.34 7.37 17.37
C VAL A 19 19.60 7.56 18.86
N ASP A 20 20.33 6.65 19.51
CA ASP A 20 20.62 6.74 20.96
C ASP A 20 21.50 7.95 21.30
N THR A 21 22.53 8.20 20.49
CA THR A 21 23.41 9.35 20.60
C THR A 21 22.61 10.65 20.44
N LYS A 22 21.72 10.71 19.44
CA LYS A 22 20.82 11.86 19.25
C LYS A 22 19.87 12.03 20.44
N VAL A 23 19.35 10.95 21.02
CA VAL A 23 18.51 11.00 22.24
C VAL A 23 19.29 11.59 23.42
N GLU A 24 20.58 11.28 23.58
CA GLU A 24 21.39 11.89 24.64
C GLU A 24 21.63 13.39 24.38
N ILE A 25 21.86 13.80 23.13
CA ILE A 25 21.96 15.22 22.76
C ILE A 25 20.64 15.94 23.09
N LEU A 26 19.49 15.33 22.78
CA LEU A 26 18.16 15.86 23.12
C LEU A 26 18.00 16.03 24.64
N ARG A 27 18.36 15.01 25.42
CA ARG A 27 18.32 15.08 26.90
C ARG A 27 19.20 16.18 27.46
N ARG A 28 20.40 16.37 26.93
CA ARG A 28 21.29 17.47 27.33
C ARG A 28 20.67 18.83 26.98
N ALA A 29 20.19 19.00 25.75
CA ALA A 29 19.56 20.25 25.31
C ALA A 29 18.37 20.64 26.20
N LEU A 30 17.53 19.66 26.57
CA LEU A 30 16.41 19.88 27.50
C LEU A 30 16.87 20.27 28.90
N ARG A 31 17.91 19.63 29.45
CA ARG A 31 18.48 19.98 30.77
C ARG A 31 19.05 21.40 30.81
N GLU A 32 19.64 21.84 29.70
CA GLU A 32 20.23 23.17 29.55
C GLU A 32 19.20 24.25 29.18
N GLY A 33 17.96 23.88 28.88
CA GLY A 33 16.92 24.81 28.42
C GLY A 33 17.11 25.31 26.98
N ASN A 34 17.94 24.63 26.17
CA ASN A 34 18.18 24.96 24.77
C ASN A 34 17.10 24.32 23.88
N HIS A 35 15.96 25.00 23.76
CA HIS A 35 14.79 24.48 23.05
C HIS A 35 14.99 24.38 21.54
N GLU A 36 15.73 25.30 20.93
CA GLU A 36 16.04 25.29 19.50
C GLU A 36 16.87 24.05 19.12
N LEU A 37 17.89 23.72 19.94
CA LEU A 37 18.65 22.48 19.76
C LEU A 37 17.77 21.26 19.95
N ALA A 38 16.90 21.25 20.97
CA ALA A 38 15.99 20.12 21.22
C ALA A 38 15.04 19.88 20.03
N LEU A 39 14.48 20.94 19.43
CA LEU A 39 13.64 20.84 18.23
C LEU A 39 14.43 20.31 17.02
N GLY A 40 15.63 20.84 16.79
CA GLY A 40 16.50 20.38 15.70
C GLY A 40 16.87 18.90 15.82
N VAL A 41 17.22 18.46 17.04
CA VAL A 41 17.58 17.06 17.31
C VAL A 41 16.36 16.15 17.21
N ALA A 42 15.17 16.57 17.66
CA ALA A 42 13.95 15.79 17.49
C ALA A 42 13.62 15.53 16.00
N SER A 43 13.81 16.54 15.13
CA SER A 43 13.70 16.35 13.68
C SER A 43 14.75 15.36 13.16
N SER A 44 16.01 15.49 13.61
CA SER A 44 17.09 14.58 13.19
C SER A 44 16.89 13.13 13.67
N ILE A 45 16.23 12.92 14.81
CA ILE A 45 15.82 11.60 15.28
C ILE A 45 14.76 11.01 14.35
N LYS A 46 13.75 11.80 13.95
CA LYS A 46 12.73 11.36 12.99
C LYS A 46 13.37 10.89 11.67
N ASP A 47 14.29 11.66 11.12
CA ASP A 47 14.99 11.30 9.88
C ASP A 47 15.86 10.04 10.07
N GLY A 48 16.51 9.91 11.22
CA GLY A 48 17.29 8.72 11.61
C GLY A 48 16.42 7.46 11.63
N LEU A 49 15.29 7.50 12.33
CA LEU A 49 14.34 6.40 12.42
C LEU A 49 13.73 6.04 11.06
N ALA A 50 13.42 7.04 10.22
CA ALA A 50 12.94 6.79 8.86
C ALA A 50 14.00 6.05 8.01
N GLY A 51 15.27 6.45 8.11
CA GLY A 51 16.39 5.80 7.44
C GLY A 51 16.66 4.39 7.95
N GLU A 52 16.66 4.18 9.28
CA GLU A 52 16.79 2.86 9.89
C GLU A 52 15.66 1.93 9.46
N ARG A 53 14.42 2.43 9.43
CA ARG A 53 13.26 1.65 8.95
C ARG A 53 13.46 1.20 7.50
N MET A 54 13.94 2.07 6.61
CA MET A 54 14.21 1.68 5.22
C MET A 54 15.27 0.58 5.13
N LEU A 55 16.35 0.70 5.90
CA LEU A 55 17.49 -0.21 5.86
C LEU A 55 17.23 -1.56 6.56
N TYR A 56 16.46 -1.56 7.64
CA TYR A 56 16.45 -2.69 8.58
C TYR A 56 15.07 -3.24 8.91
N ALA A 57 13.96 -2.55 8.58
CA ALA A 57 12.63 -3.07 8.90
C ALA A 57 12.39 -4.44 8.27
N ASP A 58 11.90 -5.39 9.05
CA ASP A 58 11.51 -6.72 8.59
C ASP A 58 10.03 -6.69 8.14
N PRO A 59 9.71 -7.00 6.88
CA PRO A 59 8.33 -7.08 6.42
C PRO A 59 7.59 -8.34 6.93
N GLY A 60 8.27 -9.25 7.61
CA GLY A 60 7.71 -10.51 8.11
C GLY A 60 8.01 -11.71 7.18
N PRO A 61 7.45 -12.89 7.49
CA PRO A 61 7.70 -14.10 6.73
C PRO A 61 7.12 -14.00 5.31
N ALA A 62 7.93 -14.37 4.32
CA ALA A 62 7.49 -14.38 2.92
C ALA A 62 6.56 -15.57 2.63
N ASP A 63 5.54 -15.33 1.80
CA ASP A 63 4.62 -16.34 1.27
C ASP A 63 5.29 -17.21 0.19
N VAL A 64 6.27 -16.65 -0.52
CA VAL A 64 7.15 -17.34 -1.47
C VAL A 64 8.59 -17.06 -1.07
N LEU A 65 9.37 -18.09 -0.77
CA LEU A 65 10.76 -17.94 -0.35
C LEU A 65 11.69 -17.75 -1.55
N SER A 66 12.84 -17.09 -1.34
CA SER A 66 13.87 -16.95 -2.38
C SER A 66 14.46 -18.30 -2.83
N THR A 67 14.35 -19.33 -2.01
CA THR A 67 14.77 -20.71 -2.31
C THR A 67 13.73 -21.51 -3.09
N ASP A 68 12.51 -21.02 -3.22
CA ASP A 68 11.42 -21.74 -3.90
C ASP A 68 11.54 -21.65 -5.42
N TRP A 69 12.31 -20.69 -5.94
CA TRP A 69 12.47 -20.45 -7.37
C TRP A 69 13.17 -21.60 -8.08
N ARG A 70 12.67 -21.93 -9.28
CA ARG A 70 13.19 -23.00 -10.14
C ARG A 70 13.68 -22.46 -11.47
N PRO A 71 14.65 -23.12 -12.13
CA PRO A 71 15.07 -22.76 -13.48
C PRO A 71 13.90 -22.85 -14.48
N LEU A 72 13.88 -21.95 -15.46
CA LEU A 72 12.86 -21.96 -16.52
C LEU A 72 12.80 -23.29 -17.30
N ALA A 73 13.92 -24.03 -17.34
CA ALA A 73 14.03 -25.32 -18.01
C ALA A 73 13.14 -26.42 -17.39
N ASP A 74 12.63 -26.21 -16.17
CA ASP A 74 11.72 -27.14 -15.50
C ASP A 74 10.28 -27.06 -16.03
N LEU A 75 9.95 -26.03 -16.83
CA LEU A 75 8.66 -25.90 -17.50
C LEU A 75 8.57 -26.75 -18.77
N PRO A 76 7.35 -27.10 -19.24
CA PRO A 76 7.15 -27.64 -20.57
C PRO A 76 7.86 -26.79 -21.64
N GLN A 77 8.53 -27.44 -22.60
CA GLN A 77 9.40 -26.76 -23.58
C GLN A 77 8.73 -25.55 -24.25
N THR A 78 7.47 -25.69 -24.66
CA THR A 78 6.74 -24.63 -25.36
C THR A 78 6.46 -23.41 -24.47
N TRP A 79 6.36 -23.61 -23.16
CA TRP A 79 6.15 -22.55 -22.17
C TRP A 79 7.47 -21.89 -21.79
N ALA A 80 8.54 -22.66 -21.70
CA ALA A 80 9.90 -22.11 -21.58
C ALA A 80 10.28 -21.27 -22.81
N GLU A 81 9.90 -21.70 -24.03
CA GLU A 81 10.05 -20.91 -25.26
C GLU A 81 9.22 -19.61 -25.21
N TRP A 82 8.01 -19.64 -24.65
CA TRP A 82 7.16 -18.47 -24.50
C TRP A 82 7.72 -17.45 -23.49
N ALA A 83 8.27 -17.94 -22.38
CA ALA A 83 8.88 -17.15 -21.31
C ALA A 83 10.38 -16.84 -21.55
N ALA A 84 10.90 -17.14 -22.74
CA ALA A 84 12.30 -16.95 -23.07
C ALA A 84 12.77 -15.53 -22.78
N GLY A 85 13.79 -15.41 -21.93
CA GLY A 85 14.28 -14.13 -21.39
C GLY A 85 14.24 -14.08 -19.86
N TRP A 86 13.39 -14.88 -19.22
CA TRP A 86 13.43 -15.08 -17.77
C TRP A 86 14.29 -16.29 -17.41
N ALA A 87 14.96 -16.24 -16.26
CA ALA A 87 15.80 -17.33 -15.77
C ALA A 87 15.05 -18.26 -14.80
N LEU A 88 14.14 -17.68 -14.01
CA LEU A 88 13.49 -18.36 -12.89
C LEU A 88 11.97 -18.30 -13.02
N CYS A 89 11.31 -19.35 -12.53
CA CYS A 89 9.86 -19.42 -12.40
C CYS A 89 9.43 -20.13 -11.12
N GLN A 90 8.18 -19.90 -10.72
CA GLN A 90 7.48 -20.69 -9.70
C GLN A 90 5.98 -20.79 -10.01
N CYS A 91 5.35 -21.91 -9.68
CA CYS A 91 3.92 -22.14 -9.79
C CYS A 91 3.21 -21.88 -8.45
N LEU A 92 2.08 -21.20 -8.52
CA LEU A 92 1.19 -20.91 -7.41
C LEU A 92 -0.17 -21.55 -7.69
N ARG A 93 -0.66 -22.31 -6.71
CA ARG A 93 -2.03 -22.85 -6.67
C ARG A 93 -2.89 -21.90 -5.87
N VAL A 94 -3.95 -21.38 -6.49
CA VAL A 94 -4.91 -20.49 -5.84
C VAL A 94 -6.25 -21.20 -5.75
N SER A 95 -6.68 -21.52 -4.52
CA SER A 95 -7.86 -22.35 -4.26
C SER A 95 -9.00 -21.56 -3.62
N GLU A 96 -10.23 -21.89 -3.98
CA GLU A 96 -11.45 -21.27 -3.45
C GLU A 96 -12.05 -22.11 -2.30
N PRO A 97 -12.13 -21.57 -1.06
CA PRO A 97 -12.39 -22.41 0.12
C PRO A 97 -13.86 -22.58 0.52
N ILE A 98 -14.81 -21.78 -0.01
CA ILE A 98 -16.17 -21.69 0.53
C ILE A 98 -17.30 -21.98 -0.47
N GLY A 99 -16.98 -22.42 -1.69
CA GLY A 99 -17.99 -22.71 -2.71
C GLY A 99 -18.55 -21.45 -3.38
N GLN A 100 -17.81 -20.34 -3.38
CA GLN A 100 -18.18 -19.10 -4.06
C GLN A 100 -17.08 -18.67 -5.04
N ALA A 101 -17.36 -18.80 -6.34
CA ALA A 101 -16.44 -18.36 -7.40
C ALA A 101 -15.86 -16.96 -7.14
N ARG A 102 -14.59 -16.82 -7.46
CA ARG A 102 -13.81 -15.60 -7.30
C ARG A 102 -13.59 -14.96 -8.67
N GLN A 103 -13.74 -13.65 -8.73
CA GLN A 103 -13.52 -12.88 -9.95
C GLN A 103 -12.74 -11.63 -9.60
N ALA A 104 -11.61 -11.45 -10.27
CA ALA A 104 -10.66 -10.36 -10.01
C ALA A 104 -10.32 -10.21 -8.51
N GLU A 105 -10.30 -11.32 -7.77
CA GLU A 105 -10.01 -11.34 -6.33
C GLU A 105 -8.58 -10.84 -6.14
N PRO A 106 -8.35 -9.76 -5.37
CA PRO A 106 -6.99 -9.29 -5.12
C PRO A 106 -6.21 -10.32 -4.30
N VAL A 107 -5.13 -10.82 -4.87
CA VAL A 107 -4.12 -11.63 -4.18
C VAL A 107 -2.92 -10.72 -3.93
N ASP A 108 -2.46 -10.61 -2.68
CA ASP A 108 -1.33 -9.76 -2.29
C ASP A 108 -0.35 -10.53 -1.38
N LEU A 109 0.78 -10.93 -1.97
CA LEU A 109 1.77 -11.84 -1.39
C LEU A 109 3.08 -11.11 -1.08
N LEU A 110 3.75 -11.47 0.01
CA LEU A 110 5.15 -11.14 0.24
C LEU A 110 6.03 -12.18 -0.45
N VAL A 111 6.81 -11.76 -1.44
CA VAL A 111 7.65 -12.62 -2.28
C VAL A 111 9.12 -12.33 -2.01
N GLY A 112 9.87 -13.37 -1.67
CA GLY A 112 11.32 -13.39 -1.60
C GLY A 112 11.93 -13.69 -2.96
N LEU A 113 12.93 -12.92 -3.39
CA LEU A 113 13.68 -13.14 -4.64
C LEU A 113 15.18 -13.19 -4.36
N PRO A 114 15.95 -14.05 -5.05
CA PRO A 114 17.41 -14.07 -4.93
C PRO A 114 18.01 -12.77 -5.49
N PHE A 115 18.73 -12.02 -4.66
CA PHE A 115 19.28 -10.71 -5.03
C PHE A 115 20.35 -10.79 -6.13
N ASP A 116 21.15 -11.85 -6.13
CA ASP A 116 22.22 -12.08 -7.10
C ASP A 116 21.72 -12.35 -8.53
N GLN A 117 20.46 -12.77 -8.67
CA GLN A 117 19.82 -13.11 -9.94
C GLN A 117 18.77 -12.09 -10.39
N VAL A 118 18.31 -11.21 -9.49
CA VAL A 118 17.28 -10.19 -9.78
C VAL A 118 17.85 -8.80 -9.52
N LEU A 119 17.99 -8.00 -10.57
CA LEU A 119 18.49 -6.63 -10.51
C LEU A 119 17.41 -5.63 -10.06
N SER A 120 16.14 -5.87 -10.42
CA SER A 120 15.02 -4.99 -10.07
C SER A 120 13.70 -5.76 -10.02
N PRO A 121 13.18 -6.08 -8.82
CA PRO A 121 11.91 -6.79 -8.68
C PRO A 121 10.74 -6.14 -9.43
N GLY A 122 10.61 -4.82 -9.37
CA GLY A 122 9.51 -4.11 -10.03
C GLY A 122 9.55 -4.19 -11.56
N ARG A 123 10.74 -4.37 -12.15
CA ARG A 123 10.89 -4.60 -13.59
C ARG A 123 10.82 -6.06 -13.95
N GLU A 124 11.25 -6.98 -13.09
CA GLU A 124 11.47 -8.37 -13.49
C GLU A 124 10.34 -9.31 -13.13
N LEU A 125 9.63 -9.06 -12.02
CA LEU A 125 8.59 -9.95 -11.56
C LEU A 125 7.38 -9.87 -12.52
N ARG A 126 6.94 -11.03 -13.01
CA ARG A 126 5.80 -11.18 -13.92
C ARG A 126 4.89 -12.28 -13.42
N VAL A 127 3.61 -12.18 -13.75
CA VAL A 127 2.61 -13.20 -13.41
C VAL A 127 1.89 -13.64 -14.68
N ALA A 128 1.68 -14.93 -14.84
CA ALA A 128 0.86 -15.52 -15.88
C ALA A 128 -0.19 -16.45 -15.26
N ARG A 129 -1.38 -16.49 -15.83
CA ARG A 129 -2.39 -17.49 -15.52
C ARG A 129 -2.29 -18.63 -16.53
N ILE A 130 -2.62 -19.84 -16.09
CA ILE A 130 -2.79 -21.00 -16.97
C ILE A 130 -4.28 -21.17 -17.26
N ASP A 131 -4.68 -21.05 -18.53
CA ASP A 131 -6.07 -21.25 -18.94
C ASP A 131 -6.30 -22.75 -19.24
N SER A 132 -7.23 -23.40 -18.51
CA SER A 132 -7.50 -24.85 -18.62
C SER A 132 -8.76 -25.23 -19.40
N ASP A 133 -9.74 -24.32 -19.59
CA ASP A 133 -11.12 -24.72 -19.95
C ASP A 133 -11.78 -23.96 -21.12
N GLY A 134 -11.01 -23.52 -22.13
CA GLY A 134 -11.56 -22.86 -23.33
C GLY A 134 -11.37 -23.67 -24.62
N PRO A 135 -12.32 -23.65 -25.59
CA PRO A 135 -12.03 -24.06 -26.96
C PRO A 135 -11.06 -23.03 -27.59
N GLY A 136 -9.77 -23.22 -27.40
CA GLY A 136 -8.72 -22.24 -27.72
C GLY A 136 -7.36 -22.59 -27.12
N ILE A 137 -6.43 -21.64 -27.15
CA ILE A 137 -5.01 -21.78 -26.78
C ILE A 137 -4.85 -22.35 -25.36
N ASN A 138 -4.28 -23.55 -25.25
CA ASN A 138 -3.85 -24.14 -23.99
C ASN A 138 -2.44 -23.64 -23.64
N GLY A 139 -2.30 -22.83 -22.58
CA GLY A 139 -0.99 -22.42 -22.08
C GLY A 139 -0.99 -21.12 -21.26
N PRO A 140 0.20 -20.64 -20.87
CA PRO A 140 0.34 -19.48 -20.01
C PRO A 140 -0.03 -18.18 -20.72
N ARG A 141 -0.71 -17.30 -20.01
CA ARG A 141 -1.07 -15.95 -20.44
C ARG A 141 -0.68 -14.95 -19.37
N GLU A 142 0.19 -14.00 -19.70
CA GLU A 142 0.56 -12.91 -18.79
C GLU A 142 -0.70 -12.16 -18.31
N VAL A 143 -0.76 -11.87 -17.01
CA VAL A 143 -1.82 -11.08 -16.38
C VAL A 143 -1.21 -9.81 -15.78
N THR A 144 -2.03 -8.76 -15.68
CA THR A 144 -1.63 -7.54 -14.97
C THR A 144 -1.22 -7.91 -13.54
N SER A 145 -0.05 -7.44 -13.15
CA SER A 145 0.48 -7.57 -11.79
C SER A 145 1.09 -6.24 -11.33
N GLN A 146 1.31 -6.12 -10.03
CA GLN A 146 1.86 -4.92 -9.42
C GLN A 146 2.85 -5.31 -8.32
N VAL A 147 4.03 -4.70 -8.34
CA VAL A 147 5.06 -4.89 -7.33
C VAL A 147 5.23 -3.60 -6.53
N TYR A 148 5.31 -3.71 -5.20
CA TYR A 148 5.59 -2.57 -4.33
C TYR A 148 6.37 -3.01 -3.09
N GLY A 149 6.85 -2.03 -2.30
CA GLY A 149 7.56 -2.31 -1.05
C GLY A 149 8.88 -3.05 -1.26
N GLU A 150 9.69 -2.63 -2.24
CA GLU A 150 10.99 -3.25 -2.54
C GLU A 150 11.99 -3.06 -1.38
N LEU A 151 12.23 -4.13 -0.61
CA LEU A 151 13.18 -4.17 0.50
C LEU A 151 14.32 -5.14 0.19
N ARG A 152 15.53 -4.79 0.62
CA ARG A 152 16.72 -5.64 0.47
C ARG A 152 17.20 -6.10 1.84
N ARG A 153 17.21 -7.41 2.10
CA ARG A 153 17.60 -8.00 3.38
C ARG A 153 18.51 -9.20 3.14
N GLY A 154 19.77 -9.09 3.60
CA GLY A 154 20.80 -10.08 3.30
C GLY A 154 20.92 -10.32 1.78
N GLU A 155 20.82 -11.58 1.38
CA GLU A 155 20.89 -12.02 -0.02
C GLU A 155 19.54 -12.00 -0.75
N ASN A 156 18.50 -11.41 -0.14
CA ASN A 156 17.13 -11.47 -0.66
C ASN A 156 16.58 -10.08 -0.94
N TRP A 157 15.81 -9.98 -2.03
CA TRP A 157 14.74 -9.00 -2.11
C TRP A 157 13.50 -9.54 -1.41
N LEU A 158 12.77 -8.67 -0.72
CA LEU A 158 11.43 -8.92 -0.19
C LEU A 158 10.51 -7.86 -0.78
N VAL A 159 9.48 -8.29 -1.51
CA VAL A 159 8.56 -7.39 -2.23
C VAL A 159 7.11 -7.85 -2.08
N ARG A 160 6.17 -6.91 -2.14
CA ARG A 160 4.75 -7.25 -2.25
C ARG A 160 4.36 -7.40 -3.72
N LEU A 161 3.73 -8.52 -4.06
CA LEU A 161 3.21 -8.85 -5.38
C LEU A 161 1.69 -8.93 -5.34
N VAL A 162 1.03 -8.09 -6.14
CA VAL A 162 -0.42 -8.07 -6.30
C VAL A 162 -0.81 -8.55 -7.70
N PHE A 163 -1.82 -9.41 -7.78
CA PHE A 163 -2.49 -9.78 -9.03
C PHE A 163 -3.96 -10.13 -8.77
N GLY A 164 -4.80 -10.08 -9.81
CA GLY A 164 -6.21 -10.48 -9.73
C GLY A 164 -6.37 -11.96 -10.05
N ALA A 165 -7.07 -12.71 -9.19
CA ALA A 165 -7.37 -14.11 -9.40
C ALA A 165 -8.85 -14.33 -9.76
N ASP A 166 -9.09 -15.03 -10.86
CA ASP A 166 -10.38 -15.65 -11.17
C ASP A 166 -10.26 -17.12 -10.77
N VAL A 167 -11.13 -17.61 -9.89
CA VAL A 167 -11.10 -18.99 -9.39
C VAL A 167 -12.52 -19.57 -9.41
N PRO A 168 -12.76 -20.74 -10.04
CA PRO A 168 -14.08 -21.34 -10.07
C PRO A 168 -14.53 -21.81 -8.69
N THR A 169 -15.85 -21.98 -8.52
CA THR A 169 -16.48 -22.49 -7.29
C THR A 169 -15.87 -23.81 -6.85
N SER A 170 -15.40 -23.87 -5.60
CA SER A 170 -14.73 -25.04 -5.00
C SER A 170 -13.58 -25.59 -5.86
N GLY A 171 -12.97 -24.73 -6.67
CA GLY A 171 -11.92 -25.10 -7.60
C GLY A 171 -10.60 -24.43 -7.30
N GLU A 172 -9.69 -24.59 -8.25
CA GLU A 172 -8.34 -24.07 -8.21
C GLU A 172 -8.02 -23.35 -9.51
N SER A 173 -7.11 -22.39 -9.45
CA SER A 173 -6.51 -21.79 -10.63
C SER A 173 -5.00 -21.71 -10.45
N LEU A 174 -4.28 -22.04 -11.52
CA LEU A 174 -2.83 -22.04 -11.52
C LEU A 174 -2.27 -20.74 -12.08
N PHE A 175 -1.26 -20.23 -11.40
CA PHE A 175 -0.48 -19.08 -11.81
C PHE A 175 0.99 -19.43 -11.86
N LEU A 176 1.71 -18.87 -12.82
CA LEU A 176 3.17 -18.90 -12.87
C LEU A 176 3.69 -17.49 -12.59
N ILE A 177 4.68 -17.40 -11.72
CA ILE A 177 5.45 -16.17 -11.49
C ILE A 177 6.86 -16.34 -12.06
N PHE A 178 7.44 -15.27 -12.59
CA PHE A 178 8.74 -15.29 -13.27
C PHE A 178 9.64 -14.16 -12.78
N CYS A 179 10.95 -14.40 -12.66
CA CYS A 179 11.96 -13.35 -12.43
C CYS A 179 13.31 -13.71 -13.11
N GLY A 180 14.31 -12.82 -12.98
CA GLY A 180 15.65 -13.05 -13.52
C GLY A 180 15.80 -12.69 -15.00
N ASN A 181 15.22 -11.56 -15.42
CA ASN A 181 15.45 -10.99 -16.74
C ASN A 181 16.20 -9.65 -16.60
N PRO A 182 17.52 -9.61 -16.82
CA PRO A 182 18.34 -8.42 -16.56
C PRO A 182 17.99 -7.22 -17.48
N ALA A 183 17.28 -7.47 -18.57
CA ALA A 183 16.86 -6.48 -19.55
C ALA A 183 15.41 -6.02 -19.37
N ALA A 184 14.70 -6.55 -18.37
CA ALA A 184 13.30 -6.25 -18.16
C ALA A 184 13.05 -4.75 -18.00
N GLU A 185 11.94 -4.31 -18.58
CA GLU A 185 11.45 -2.94 -18.48
C GLU A 185 10.34 -2.88 -17.43
N PHE A 186 9.92 -1.70 -16.98
CA PHE A 186 8.67 -1.64 -16.23
C PHE A 186 7.52 -2.11 -17.13
N PRO A 187 6.65 -3.01 -16.64
CA PRO A 187 5.51 -3.45 -17.42
C PRO A 187 4.57 -2.28 -17.68
N ASP A 188 4.09 -2.17 -18.90
CA ASP A 188 3.10 -1.15 -19.31
C ASP A 188 1.70 -1.78 -19.30
N TYR A 189 1.26 -2.18 -18.10
CA TYR A 189 -0.02 -2.86 -17.95
C TYR A 189 -1.21 -1.89 -18.10
N PRO A 190 -2.31 -2.33 -18.74
CA PRO A 190 -3.54 -1.56 -18.71
C PRO A 190 -4.04 -1.47 -17.27
N SER A 191 -4.31 -0.23 -16.83
CA SER A 191 -4.88 0.05 -15.52
C SER A 191 -6.34 0.45 -15.65
N ARG A 192 -7.18 -0.10 -14.77
CA ARG A 192 -8.56 0.35 -14.59
C ARG A 192 -8.70 1.37 -13.45
N ILE A 193 -7.59 1.65 -12.76
CA ILE A 193 -7.47 2.69 -11.73
C ILE A 193 -6.63 3.85 -12.27
N GLN A 194 -7.10 5.08 -12.11
CA GLN A 194 -6.34 6.30 -12.41
C GLN A 194 -6.11 7.06 -11.11
N VAL A 195 -4.89 7.58 -10.92
CA VAL A 195 -4.54 8.32 -9.71
C VAL A 195 -3.94 9.66 -10.08
N ARG A 196 -4.49 10.73 -9.52
CA ARG A 196 -4.04 12.12 -9.70
C ARG A 196 -3.66 12.71 -8.35
N GLY A 197 -2.83 13.73 -8.36
CA GLY A 197 -2.30 14.38 -7.16
C GLY A 197 -0.98 13.78 -6.67
N GLU A 198 -0.48 14.26 -5.54
CA GLU A 198 0.83 13.92 -4.96
C GLU A 198 0.68 13.63 -3.46
N GLU A 199 1.55 12.79 -2.90
CA GLU A 199 1.56 12.48 -1.47
C GLU A 199 0.18 11.99 -0.99
N ALA A 200 -0.34 12.48 0.14
CA ALA A 200 -1.65 12.09 0.65
C ALA A 200 -2.83 12.76 -0.09
N ASP A 201 -2.59 13.79 -0.91
CA ASP A 201 -3.60 14.53 -1.67
C ASP A 201 -3.90 13.81 -3.00
N LEU A 202 -4.68 12.73 -2.90
CA LEU A 202 -4.97 11.86 -4.04
C LEU A 202 -6.44 11.89 -4.45
N GLU A 203 -6.66 11.98 -5.76
CA GLU A 203 -7.90 11.59 -6.40
C GLU A 203 -7.70 10.22 -7.07
N ILE A 204 -8.47 9.23 -6.62
CA ILE A 204 -8.34 7.83 -7.00
C ILE A 204 -9.62 7.41 -7.71
N GLU A 205 -9.52 7.21 -9.01
CA GLU A 205 -10.63 6.85 -9.88
C GLU A 205 -10.57 5.36 -10.19
N THR A 206 -11.53 4.58 -9.67
CA THR A 206 -11.74 3.16 -9.97
C THR A 206 -12.82 3.01 -11.06
N PRO A 207 -13.15 1.79 -11.55
CA PRO A 207 -14.29 1.60 -12.45
C PRO A 207 -15.63 2.03 -11.85
N ASP A 208 -15.78 1.88 -10.54
CA ASP A 208 -17.06 2.01 -9.83
C ASP A 208 -17.23 3.40 -9.20
N TYR A 209 -16.15 4.04 -8.76
CA TYR A 209 -16.21 5.31 -8.03
C TYR A 209 -14.94 6.15 -8.14
N VAL A 210 -15.05 7.42 -7.73
CA VAL A 210 -13.91 8.31 -7.50
C VAL A 210 -13.82 8.60 -6.01
N ALA A 211 -12.66 8.33 -5.42
CA ALA A 211 -12.33 8.64 -4.03
C ALA A 211 -11.38 9.83 -3.99
N LYS A 212 -11.75 10.90 -3.30
CA LYS A 212 -10.88 12.06 -3.07
C LYS A 212 -10.41 12.06 -1.63
N LEU A 213 -9.11 12.13 -1.42
CA LEU A 213 -8.50 12.28 -0.10
C LEU A 213 -8.21 13.75 0.20
N CYS A 214 -8.31 14.12 1.47
CA CYS A 214 -7.95 15.44 1.96
C CYS A 214 -6.42 15.59 1.96
N GLY A 215 -5.89 16.53 1.19
CA GLY A 215 -4.44 16.79 1.15
C GLY A 215 -3.82 17.20 2.49
N GLN A 216 -4.61 17.61 3.48
CA GLN A 216 -4.12 17.96 4.81
C GLN A 216 -3.79 16.71 5.66
N ASN A 217 -4.72 15.76 5.75
CA ASN A 217 -4.63 14.67 6.73
C ASN A 217 -4.83 13.27 6.13
N GLY A 218 -5.00 13.18 4.80
CA GLY A 218 -5.17 11.93 4.06
C GLY A 218 -6.49 11.20 4.33
N GLN A 219 -7.46 11.84 5.00
CA GLN A 219 -8.79 11.27 5.22
C GLN A 219 -9.66 11.38 3.97
N LEU A 220 -10.67 10.52 3.87
CA LEU A 220 -11.57 10.54 2.73
C LEU A 220 -12.44 11.81 2.80
N GLU A 221 -12.31 12.67 1.79
CA GLU A 221 -13.04 13.92 1.63
C GLU A 221 -14.38 13.69 0.92
N SER A 222 -14.37 12.87 -0.13
CA SER A 222 -15.58 12.55 -0.89
C SER A 222 -15.49 11.22 -1.64
N LEU A 223 -16.66 10.69 -1.97
CA LEU A 223 -16.87 9.53 -2.83
C LEU A 223 -17.90 9.85 -3.91
N THR A 224 -17.57 9.62 -5.17
CA THR A 224 -18.46 9.86 -6.31
C THR A 224 -18.71 8.55 -7.04
N PRO A 225 -19.90 7.92 -6.93
CA PRO A 225 -20.23 6.73 -7.70
C PRO A 225 -20.40 7.04 -9.19
N LYS A 226 -19.94 6.13 -10.04
CA LYS A 226 -19.94 6.33 -11.50
C LYS A 226 -21.20 5.85 -12.22
N TRP A 227 -22.01 5.00 -11.59
CA TRP A 227 -23.29 4.56 -12.17
C TRP A 227 -24.40 5.60 -12.01
N HIS A 228 -24.25 6.55 -11.09
CA HIS A 228 -25.30 7.51 -10.76
C HIS A 228 -25.46 8.59 -11.84
N THR A 229 -26.53 8.51 -12.63
CA THR A 229 -26.79 9.40 -13.78
C THR A 229 -26.99 10.87 -13.39
N GLY A 230 -27.40 11.16 -12.15
CA GLY A 230 -27.57 12.52 -11.63
C GLY A 230 -26.30 13.17 -11.06
N GLY A 231 -25.13 12.51 -11.13
CA GLY A 231 -23.87 13.07 -10.63
C GLY A 231 -23.79 13.19 -9.10
N MET A 232 -24.26 12.17 -8.38
CA MET A 232 -24.19 12.16 -6.90
C MET A 232 -22.74 12.22 -6.45
N GLN A 233 -22.47 13.04 -5.42
CA GLN A 233 -21.21 13.05 -4.70
C GLN A 233 -21.51 12.95 -3.20
N LEU A 234 -21.00 11.89 -2.58
CA LEU A 234 -20.99 11.75 -1.14
C LEU A 234 -19.89 12.64 -0.58
N GLY A 235 -20.26 13.69 0.16
CA GLY A 235 -19.34 14.67 0.70
C GLY A 235 -19.90 15.37 1.94
N SER A 236 -19.04 16.05 2.69
CA SER A 236 -19.46 16.82 3.88
C SER A 236 -20.20 18.11 3.54
N HIS A 237 -20.01 18.63 2.32
CA HIS A 237 -20.61 19.89 1.82
C HIS A 237 -20.35 21.10 2.74
N GLY A 238 -19.20 21.12 3.43
CA GLY A 238 -18.78 22.24 4.29
C GLY A 238 -19.53 22.39 5.62
N ASN A 239 -20.42 21.45 5.97
CA ASN A 239 -21.24 21.50 7.18
C ASN A 239 -20.68 20.71 8.37
N GLY A 240 -19.52 20.07 8.21
CA GLY A 240 -18.90 19.24 9.24
C GLY A 240 -18.11 20.09 10.24
N HIS A 241 -18.71 20.44 11.38
CA HIS A 241 -18.08 21.00 12.60
C HIS A 241 -16.99 22.11 12.44
N GLY A 242 -16.87 22.76 11.28
CA GLY A 242 -15.78 23.70 10.98
C GLY A 242 -14.42 23.05 10.74
N GLU A 243 -14.36 21.73 10.50
CA GLU A 243 -13.15 20.99 10.16
C GLU A 243 -12.93 20.96 8.62
N PRO A 244 -11.72 20.65 8.13
CA PRO A 244 -11.50 20.38 6.71
C PRO A 244 -12.53 19.36 6.21
N PRO A 245 -13.02 19.50 4.97
CA PRO A 245 -14.09 18.65 4.47
C PRO A 245 -13.66 17.18 4.48
N ASN A 246 -14.30 16.37 5.33
CA ASN A 246 -14.06 14.93 5.43
C ASN A 246 -15.39 14.20 5.65
N ILE A 247 -15.51 13.01 5.07
CA ILE A 247 -16.62 12.07 5.29
C ILE A 247 -16.25 10.95 6.24
N ASP A 248 -14.96 10.59 6.37
CA ASP A 248 -14.45 9.69 7.41
C ASP A 248 -13.81 10.52 8.54
N TRP A 249 -14.42 10.47 9.72
CA TRP A 249 -14.05 11.26 10.90
C TRP A 249 -13.24 10.48 11.92
N ALA A 250 -13.14 9.16 11.75
CA ALA A 250 -12.38 8.29 12.62
C ALA A 250 -10.94 8.13 12.10
N HIS A 251 -9.92 8.10 12.94
CA HIS A 251 -9.98 7.64 14.32
C HIS A 251 -9.85 8.78 15.33
N ASP A 252 -10.50 8.61 16.48
CA ASP A 252 -10.40 9.54 17.58
C ASP A 252 -10.59 8.90 18.95
N TYR A 253 -10.17 9.62 19.98
CA TYR A 253 -10.54 9.31 21.35
C TYR A 253 -10.74 10.58 22.18
N MET A 254 -11.50 10.44 23.27
CA MET A 254 -11.70 11.48 24.26
C MET A 254 -11.23 10.97 25.62
N SER A 255 -10.28 11.67 26.25
CA SER A 255 -9.88 11.40 27.62
C SER A 255 -10.94 11.89 28.61
N VAL A 256 -11.02 11.28 29.79
CA VAL A 256 -11.90 11.76 30.87
C VAL A 256 -11.46 13.15 31.35
N GLY A 257 -12.40 14.10 31.43
CA GLY A 257 -12.16 15.48 31.87
C GLY A 257 -12.73 16.53 30.91
N PRO A 258 -12.50 17.84 31.16
CA PRO A 258 -13.10 18.94 30.38
C PRO A 258 -12.44 19.16 29.00
N PHE A 259 -11.48 18.32 28.61
CA PHE A 259 -10.70 18.51 27.40
C PHE A 259 -11.34 17.78 26.20
N GLN A 260 -11.24 18.41 25.02
CA GLN A 260 -11.90 17.98 23.78
C GLN A 260 -11.27 16.72 23.14
N LYS A 261 -11.89 16.22 22.07
CA LYS A 261 -11.53 15.00 21.32
C LYS A 261 -10.15 15.10 20.65
N MET A 262 -9.35 14.04 20.73
CA MET A 262 -8.07 13.89 20.01
C MET A 262 -8.31 13.14 18.70
N ARG A 263 -8.00 13.76 17.55
CA ARG A 263 -8.37 13.24 16.22
C ARG A 263 -7.20 13.22 15.25
N VAL A 264 -7.21 12.26 14.31
CA VAL A 264 -6.35 12.32 13.12
C VAL A 264 -6.78 13.42 12.14
N THR A 265 -8.08 13.78 12.13
CA THR A 265 -8.58 14.87 11.27
C THR A 265 -7.99 16.24 11.66
N ASN A 266 -7.50 16.39 12.90
CA ASN A 266 -6.84 17.58 13.41
C ASN A 266 -5.34 17.67 13.05
N TRP A 267 -4.79 16.71 12.32
CA TRP A 267 -3.44 16.85 11.79
C TRP A 267 -3.35 18.04 10.83
N ALA A 268 -2.36 18.92 11.03
CA ALA A 268 -2.09 20.03 10.13
C ALA A 268 -1.45 19.55 8.81
N GLU A 269 -0.70 18.46 8.90
CA GLU A 269 -0.18 17.64 7.80
C GLU A 269 -0.06 16.20 8.33
N CYS A 270 -0.09 15.19 7.46
CA CYS A 270 0.16 13.80 7.88
C CYS A 270 1.53 13.69 8.57
N PRO A 271 1.62 13.30 9.85
CA PRO A 271 2.91 13.23 10.55
C PRO A 271 3.89 12.30 9.85
N ASN A 272 3.37 11.18 9.34
CA ASN A 272 4.06 10.23 8.48
C ASN A 272 3.04 9.59 7.54
N PHE A 273 3.47 9.25 6.32
CA PHE A 273 2.62 8.57 5.35
C PHE A 273 3.43 7.72 4.37
N GLU A 274 2.74 6.80 3.70
CA GLU A 274 3.22 5.96 2.61
C GLU A 274 2.15 5.89 1.53
N VAL A 275 2.59 6.01 0.27
CA VAL A 275 1.71 5.92 -0.90
C VAL A 275 2.25 4.85 -1.83
N VAL A 276 1.38 3.91 -2.19
CA VAL A 276 1.61 2.93 -3.25
C VAL A 276 0.67 3.26 -4.39
N ARG A 277 1.19 3.32 -5.61
CA ARG A 277 0.40 3.42 -6.84
C ARG A 277 0.77 2.31 -7.80
N GLY A 278 -0.23 1.78 -8.48
CA GLY A 278 0.01 0.88 -9.58
C GLY A 278 -1.29 0.48 -10.30
N PRO A 279 -1.20 -0.45 -11.25
CA PRO A 279 -2.30 -0.77 -12.15
C PRO A 279 -3.45 -1.56 -11.49
N LEU A 280 -3.24 -2.12 -10.31
CA LEU A 280 -4.21 -2.96 -9.61
C LEU A 280 -4.70 -2.37 -8.29
N CYS A 281 -3.83 -1.67 -7.56
CA CYS A 281 -4.21 -1.03 -6.32
C CYS A 281 -3.45 0.26 -6.04
N THR A 282 -4.12 1.11 -5.27
CA THR A 282 -3.54 2.31 -4.65
C THR A 282 -3.73 2.21 -3.14
N ILE A 283 -2.64 2.38 -2.39
CA ILE A 283 -2.64 2.31 -0.93
C ILE A 283 -2.18 3.64 -0.37
N VAL A 284 -2.92 4.18 0.60
CA VAL A 284 -2.53 5.38 1.35
C VAL A 284 -2.53 5.04 2.83
N ARG A 285 -1.33 4.89 3.39
CA ARG A 285 -1.11 4.65 4.82
C ARG A 285 -0.61 5.93 5.49
N ARG A 286 -1.09 6.20 6.70
CA ARG A 286 -0.75 7.38 7.50
C ARG A 286 -0.70 7.00 8.97
N PHE A 287 0.26 7.54 9.70
CA PHE A 287 0.44 7.17 11.09
C PHE A 287 1.07 8.25 11.97
N GLY A 288 0.66 8.28 13.23
CA GLY A 288 1.13 9.24 14.22
C GLY A 288 0.20 9.33 15.43
N PHE A 289 0.51 10.25 16.35
CA PHE A 289 -0.40 10.58 17.45
C PHE A 289 -1.45 11.59 16.98
N PRO A 290 -2.73 11.45 17.38
CA PRO A 290 -3.78 12.39 17.04
C PRO A 290 -3.60 13.74 17.75
N HIS A 291 -4.20 14.79 17.21
CA HIS A 291 -4.12 16.15 17.76
C HIS A 291 -5.39 16.58 18.47
N SER A 292 -5.22 17.43 19.49
CA SER A 292 -6.33 18.17 20.10
C SER A 292 -6.76 19.34 19.21
N PRO A 293 -7.99 19.86 19.34
CA PRO A 293 -8.41 21.06 18.62
C PRO A 293 -7.65 22.33 19.03
N ALA A 294 -6.96 22.29 20.18
CA ALA A 294 -6.12 23.38 20.68
C ALA A 294 -4.62 23.07 20.55
N HIS A 295 -4.22 22.16 19.66
CA HIS A 295 -2.82 21.83 19.43
C HIS A 295 -1.99 23.10 19.06
N PRO A 296 -0.78 23.29 19.61
CA PRO A 296 0.01 22.37 20.43
C PRO A 296 -0.17 22.53 21.95
N LEU A 297 -1.21 23.24 22.43
CA LEU A 297 -1.45 23.37 23.89
C LEU A 297 -1.62 22.01 24.56
N PHE A 298 -2.23 21.05 23.85
CA PHE A 298 -2.28 19.64 24.25
C PHE A 298 -1.68 18.75 23.14
N THR A 299 -0.60 18.04 23.50
CA THR A 299 0.19 17.15 22.63
C THR A 299 0.21 15.73 23.23
N PRO A 300 -0.90 14.97 23.13
CA PRO A 300 -0.97 13.65 23.74
C PRO A 300 -0.08 12.64 23.00
N SER A 301 0.52 11.73 23.78
CA SER A 301 1.26 10.56 23.29
C SER A 301 0.78 9.30 24.02
N ARG A 302 -0.55 9.06 23.97
CA ARG A 302 -1.20 7.95 24.67
C ARG A 302 -1.68 6.85 23.74
N LEU A 303 -2.23 7.23 22.60
CA LEU A 303 -2.76 6.30 21.59
C LEU A 303 -2.14 6.66 20.24
N PHE A 304 -1.19 5.85 19.80
CA PHE A 304 -0.64 5.94 18.45
C PHE A 304 -1.65 5.35 17.47
N MET A 305 -1.80 5.95 16.28
CA MET A 305 -2.77 5.54 15.27
C MET A 305 -2.07 5.31 13.94
N ASP A 306 -2.31 4.16 13.32
CA ASP A 306 -1.81 3.76 12.00
C ASP A 306 -2.98 3.28 11.14
N LEU A 307 -3.23 3.98 10.05
CA LEU A 307 -4.42 3.85 9.23
C LEU A 307 -4.04 3.67 7.76
N SER A 308 -4.69 2.75 7.06
CA SER A 308 -4.54 2.62 5.61
C SER A 308 -5.88 2.54 4.88
N TYR A 309 -5.94 3.18 3.72
CA TYR A 309 -6.95 2.89 2.70
C TYR A 309 -6.31 2.09 1.57
N THR A 310 -7.00 1.05 1.09
CA THR A 310 -6.60 0.30 -0.11
C THR A 310 -7.74 0.29 -1.11
N PHE A 311 -7.48 0.86 -2.28
CA PHE A 311 -8.41 0.91 -3.41
C PHE A 311 -7.95 -0.07 -4.47
N TYR A 312 -8.86 -0.90 -4.98
CA TYR A 312 -8.56 -1.91 -5.97
C TYR A 312 -9.22 -1.59 -7.32
N ALA A 313 -8.58 -2.00 -8.40
CA ALA A 313 -9.07 -1.79 -9.76
C ALA A 313 -10.19 -2.76 -10.19
N GLY A 314 -10.35 -3.89 -9.46
CA GLY A 314 -11.21 -5.00 -9.85
C GLY A 314 -12.46 -5.23 -8.99
N VAL A 315 -12.64 -4.47 -7.91
CA VAL A 315 -13.73 -4.67 -6.94
C VAL A 315 -14.39 -3.35 -6.51
N PRO A 316 -15.70 -3.35 -6.22
CA PRO A 316 -16.48 -2.13 -5.94
C PRO A 316 -16.36 -1.63 -4.50
N TYR A 317 -15.42 -2.17 -3.72
CA TYR A 317 -15.16 -1.78 -2.33
C TYR A 317 -13.73 -1.30 -2.17
N PHE A 318 -13.47 -0.52 -1.11
CA PHE A 318 -12.13 -0.26 -0.61
C PHE A 318 -11.98 -0.82 0.80
N MET A 319 -10.74 -1.09 1.19
CA MET A 319 -10.41 -1.54 2.54
C MET A 319 -9.95 -0.37 3.39
N LYS A 320 -10.42 -0.28 4.64
CA LYS A 320 -9.79 0.53 5.69
C LYS A 320 -9.21 -0.42 6.74
N ASN A 321 -7.92 -0.30 7.01
CA ASN A 321 -7.29 -0.97 8.14
C ASN A 321 -6.86 0.07 9.15
N GLY A 322 -7.07 -0.22 10.44
CA GLY A 322 -6.65 0.59 11.57
C GLY A 322 -5.90 -0.26 12.58
N HIS A 323 -4.75 0.23 13.03
CA HIS A 323 -4.01 -0.32 14.15
C HIS A 323 -3.70 0.83 15.12
N MET A 324 -4.14 0.71 16.37
CA MET A 324 -3.80 1.67 17.40
C MET A 324 -3.05 1.02 18.53
N GLU A 325 -2.02 1.69 19.02
CA GLU A 325 -1.18 1.20 20.11
C GLU A 325 -1.26 2.15 21.31
N VAL A 326 -1.59 1.58 22.46
CA VAL A 326 -1.57 2.30 23.73
C VAL A 326 -0.12 2.39 24.20
N THR A 327 0.43 3.60 24.17
CA THR A 327 1.82 3.86 24.56
C THR A 327 1.94 4.32 26.02
N ARG A 328 0.82 4.74 26.63
CA ARG A 328 0.75 5.10 28.04
C ARG A 328 -0.63 4.80 28.60
N ASP A 329 -0.68 4.15 29.75
CA ASP A 329 -1.88 3.95 30.57
C ASP A 329 -2.78 5.20 30.62
N PHE A 330 -4.06 5.04 30.26
CA PHE A 330 -5.03 6.13 30.33
C PHE A 330 -6.47 5.65 30.32
N CYS A 331 -7.36 6.53 30.78
CA CYS A 331 -8.80 6.34 30.72
C CYS A 331 -9.40 7.12 29.55
N THR A 332 -10.24 6.47 28.76
CA THR A 332 -11.00 7.09 27.66
C THR A 332 -12.50 7.05 27.94
N LEU A 333 -13.16 8.19 27.78
CA LEU A 333 -14.62 8.27 27.85
C LEU A 333 -15.26 7.63 26.61
N VAL A 334 -14.64 7.83 25.44
CA VAL A 334 -15.02 7.19 24.19
C VAL A 334 -13.82 7.16 23.25
N ALA A 335 -13.64 6.06 22.53
CA ALA A 335 -12.79 6.00 21.34
C ALA A 335 -13.63 5.51 20.15
N ARG A 336 -13.33 6.00 18.96
CA ARG A 336 -14.04 5.65 17.71
C ARG A 336 -13.04 5.35 16.60
N ASP A 337 -13.33 4.31 15.84
CA ASP A 337 -12.53 3.80 14.73
C ASP A 337 -13.34 3.77 13.40
N ASP A 338 -14.66 3.89 13.50
CA ASP A 338 -15.57 4.06 12.38
C ASP A 338 -16.58 5.20 12.65
N GLU A 339 -16.49 6.32 11.93
CA GLU A 339 -17.41 7.46 12.03
C GLU A 339 -17.55 8.12 10.66
N TRP A 340 -18.78 8.12 10.12
CA TRP A 340 -19.06 8.58 8.76
C TRP A 340 -20.13 9.66 8.74
N TYR A 341 -19.92 10.67 7.89
CA TYR A 341 -20.83 11.80 7.72
C TYR A 341 -21.05 12.10 6.24
N PHE A 342 -22.30 12.07 5.79
CA PHE A 342 -22.68 12.43 4.42
C PHE A 342 -23.71 13.55 4.42
N GLY A 343 -23.32 14.74 3.97
CA GLY A 343 -24.24 15.86 3.76
C GLY A 343 -25.08 15.68 2.49
N GLY A 344 -26.23 16.35 2.42
CA GLY A 344 -26.99 16.48 1.17
C GLY A 344 -28.08 15.45 0.90
N ARG A 345 -28.56 14.74 1.93
CA ARG A 345 -29.59 13.66 1.85
C ARG A 345 -29.35 12.61 0.74
N PRO A 346 -28.16 12.00 0.65
CA PRO A 346 -27.92 10.94 -0.32
C PRO A 346 -28.71 9.65 -0.03
N PHE A 347 -29.20 9.48 1.20
CA PHE A 347 -29.91 8.29 1.65
C PHE A 347 -31.12 8.64 2.52
N ASP A 348 -32.12 7.78 2.52
CA ASP A 348 -33.36 7.91 3.30
C ASP A 348 -33.61 6.72 4.24
N SER A 349 -32.79 5.68 4.13
CA SER A 349 -32.98 4.39 4.80
C SER A 349 -31.65 3.81 5.30
N THR A 350 -31.72 2.92 6.29
CA THR A 350 -30.55 2.32 6.97
C THR A 350 -30.51 0.81 6.79
N LEU A 351 -29.30 0.26 6.86
CA LEU A 351 -29.03 -1.18 6.86
C LEU A 351 -28.13 -1.53 8.03
N TRP A 352 -28.28 -2.73 8.56
CA TRP A 352 -27.32 -3.31 9.49
C TRP A 352 -27.20 -4.82 9.28
N MET A 353 -26.08 -5.38 9.74
CA MET A 353 -25.80 -6.82 9.68
C MET A 353 -25.55 -7.36 11.07
N ASP A 354 -26.19 -8.48 11.39
CA ASP A 354 -26.03 -9.15 12.69
C ASP A 354 -24.75 -10.00 12.79
N GLU A 355 -24.53 -10.61 13.95
CA GLU A 355 -23.37 -11.45 14.25
C GLU A 355 -23.32 -12.74 13.41
N GLU A 356 -24.49 -13.25 13.02
CA GLU A 356 -24.63 -14.37 12.10
C GLU A 356 -24.35 -13.97 10.64
N GLY A 357 -24.36 -12.67 10.33
CA GLY A 357 -24.09 -12.12 9.01
C GLY A 357 -25.35 -11.84 8.20
N HIS A 358 -26.56 -11.91 8.76
CA HIS A 358 -27.79 -11.54 8.06
C HIS A 358 -27.95 -10.03 7.98
N VAL A 359 -28.44 -9.54 6.83
CA VAL A 359 -28.67 -8.10 6.61
C VAL A 359 -30.14 -7.76 6.83
N HIS A 360 -30.36 -6.66 7.54
CA HIS A 360 -31.67 -6.16 7.94
C HIS A 360 -31.81 -4.69 7.53
N GLU A 361 -32.99 -4.33 7.01
CA GLU A 361 -33.37 -2.94 6.78
C GLU A 361 -33.89 -2.30 8.08
N GLY A 362 -33.60 -1.01 8.26
CA GLY A 362 -33.94 -0.25 9.46
C GLY A 362 -32.79 -0.17 10.45
N LYS A 363 -33.10 0.22 11.68
CA LYS A 363 -32.10 0.32 12.77
C LYS A 363 -31.99 -1.02 13.49
N PRO A 364 -30.82 -1.37 14.05
CA PRO A 364 -30.74 -2.51 14.95
C PRO A 364 -31.65 -2.30 16.16
N PRO A 365 -32.30 -3.37 16.66
CA PRO A 365 -32.95 -3.36 17.97
C PRO A 365 -31.96 -2.99 19.09
N ASP A 366 -32.44 -2.36 20.16
CA ASP A 366 -31.61 -1.87 21.27
C ASP A 366 -30.69 -2.95 21.88
N ASP A 367 -31.14 -4.20 21.93
CA ASP A 367 -30.38 -5.35 22.45
C ASP A 367 -29.31 -5.88 21.49
N LYS A 368 -29.36 -5.46 20.22
CA LYS A 368 -28.41 -5.84 19.16
C LYS A 368 -27.45 -4.73 18.78
N THR A 369 -27.67 -3.49 19.22
CA THR A 369 -26.85 -2.32 18.86
C THR A 369 -25.36 -2.50 19.12
N ASP A 370 -24.96 -3.25 20.15
CA ASP A 370 -23.56 -3.54 20.50
C ASP A 370 -22.93 -4.74 19.74
N ARG A 371 -23.68 -5.39 18.84
CA ARG A 371 -23.31 -6.65 18.17
C ARG A 371 -23.49 -6.57 16.64
N VAL A 372 -23.22 -5.41 16.06
CA VAL A 372 -23.41 -5.16 14.63
C VAL A 372 -22.11 -5.43 13.86
N TRP A 373 -22.18 -6.27 12.82
CA TRP A 373 -21.03 -6.66 11.98
C TRP A 373 -21.05 -6.07 10.57
N GLY A 374 -21.97 -5.14 10.34
CA GLY A 374 -22.00 -4.30 9.16
C GLY A 374 -23.07 -3.22 9.30
N VAL A 375 -22.84 -2.07 8.71
CA VAL A 375 -23.72 -0.90 8.83
C VAL A 375 -23.71 -0.13 7.52
N GLY A 376 -24.84 0.43 7.15
CA GLY A 376 -24.86 1.30 5.98
C GLY A 376 -26.17 2.02 5.77
N PHE A 377 -26.25 2.64 4.60
CA PHE A 377 -27.40 3.38 4.13
C PHE A 377 -27.81 2.93 2.74
N PHE A 378 -29.07 3.16 2.40
CA PHE A 378 -29.53 3.13 1.02
C PHE A 378 -30.62 4.17 0.78
N HIS A 379 -30.87 4.46 -0.50
CA HIS A 379 -31.98 5.29 -0.94
C HIS A 379 -33.12 4.40 -1.47
N GLY A 380 -34.36 4.60 -1.01
CA GLY A 380 -35.50 3.75 -1.35
C GLY A 380 -35.83 3.69 -2.85
N GLU A 381 -35.73 4.82 -3.56
CA GLU A 381 -36.00 4.86 -5.01
C GLU A 381 -34.78 4.51 -5.88
N SER A 382 -33.68 5.27 -5.78
CA SER A 382 -32.51 5.06 -6.64
C SER A 382 -31.72 3.79 -6.31
N ARG A 383 -31.91 3.24 -5.11
CA ARG A 383 -31.19 2.08 -4.58
C ARG A 383 -29.69 2.30 -4.44
N ASP A 384 -29.20 3.52 -4.52
CA ASP A 384 -27.80 3.79 -4.17
C ASP A 384 -27.55 3.45 -2.72
N SER A 385 -26.40 2.85 -2.45
CA SER A 385 -26.04 2.44 -1.10
C SER A 385 -24.56 2.63 -0.81
N MET A 386 -24.28 2.76 0.48
CA MET A 386 -22.94 2.61 1.03
C MET A 386 -23.04 1.69 2.24
N PHE A 387 -22.20 0.65 2.28
CA PHE A 387 -22.25 -0.35 3.33
C PHE A 387 -20.85 -0.72 3.81
N ALA A 388 -20.62 -0.63 5.11
CA ALA A 388 -19.41 -1.10 5.78
C ALA A 388 -19.62 -2.55 6.24
N ILE A 389 -18.68 -3.42 5.91
CA ILE A 389 -18.61 -4.81 6.37
C ILE A 389 -17.43 -4.92 7.33
N TYR A 390 -17.70 -5.37 8.56
CA TYR A 390 -16.67 -5.57 9.57
C TYR A 390 -16.08 -6.97 9.44
N LEU A 391 -14.74 -7.04 9.35
CA LEU A 391 -14.02 -8.29 9.03
C LEU A 391 -13.16 -8.78 10.19
N ASP A 392 -12.36 -7.91 10.80
CA ASP A 392 -11.50 -8.26 11.94
C ASP A 392 -11.39 -7.08 12.89
N HIS A 393 -11.90 -7.26 14.10
CA HIS A 393 -11.94 -6.26 15.16
C HIS A 393 -11.44 -6.89 16.45
N ARG A 394 -10.31 -6.41 16.97
CA ARG A 394 -9.69 -6.99 18.18
C ARG A 394 -9.20 -5.92 19.14
N LEU A 395 -9.19 -6.30 20.41
CA LEU A 395 -8.47 -5.63 21.49
C LEU A 395 -7.49 -6.66 22.05
N ASP A 396 -6.24 -6.55 21.62
CA ASP A 396 -5.15 -7.45 21.98
C ASP A 396 -4.27 -6.80 23.07
N GLY A 397 -3.51 -7.60 23.81
CA GLY A 397 -2.56 -7.11 24.82
C GLY A 397 -3.10 -7.11 26.26
N PRO A 398 -2.44 -6.39 27.19
CA PRO A 398 -2.76 -6.45 28.61
C PRO A 398 -4.14 -5.86 28.89
N ALA A 399 -4.95 -6.65 29.60
CA ALA A 399 -6.23 -6.23 30.17
C ALA A 399 -6.15 -6.35 31.70
N GLY A 400 -6.66 -5.36 32.41
CA GLY A 400 -6.58 -5.31 33.85
C GLY A 400 -7.52 -4.27 34.45
N PRO A 401 -7.85 -4.40 35.74
CA PRO A 401 -8.64 -3.39 36.42
C PRO A 401 -7.85 -2.08 36.43
N GLY A 402 -8.51 -0.99 36.03
CA GLY A 402 -7.95 0.34 36.17
C GLY A 402 -8.16 0.92 37.58
N PRO A 403 -7.74 2.17 37.79
CA PRO A 403 -8.05 2.92 39.00
C PRO A 403 -9.56 3.01 39.29
N GLU A 404 -9.92 3.36 40.53
CA GLU A 404 -11.30 3.59 40.92
C GLU A 404 -12.00 4.60 39.99
N GLY A 405 -13.23 4.29 39.56
CA GLY A 405 -13.99 5.11 38.61
C GLY A 405 -13.73 4.80 37.13
N THR A 406 -12.92 3.78 36.83
CA THR A 406 -12.71 3.27 35.46
C THR A 406 -13.37 1.91 35.25
N SER A 407 -13.63 1.58 33.99
CA SER A 407 -14.13 0.27 33.57
C SER A 407 -13.02 -0.49 32.83
N PRO A 408 -12.93 -1.83 32.94
CA PRO A 408 -12.05 -2.61 32.07
C PRO A 408 -12.35 -2.31 30.59
N ALA A 409 -11.32 -2.10 29.78
CA ALA A 409 -11.52 -1.91 28.35
C ALA A 409 -12.17 -3.16 27.72
N GLN A 410 -13.27 -2.94 27.01
CA GLN A 410 -13.98 -3.94 26.23
C GLN A 410 -14.26 -3.35 24.86
N LEU A 411 -14.09 -4.16 23.82
CA LEU A 411 -14.41 -3.78 22.46
C LEU A 411 -15.91 -3.97 22.19
N TYR A 412 -16.57 -2.90 21.72
CA TYR A 412 -17.98 -2.93 21.32
C TYR A 412 -18.12 -2.89 19.81
N HIS A 413 -19.12 -3.61 19.29
CA HIS A 413 -19.60 -3.47 17.92
C HIS A 413 -20.83 -2.57 17.91
N HIS A 414 -20.73 -1.45 18.64
CA HIS A 414 -21.80 -0.47 18.77
C HIS A 414 -22.05 0.26 17.46
N VAL A 415 -23.30 0.62 17.19
CA VAL A 415 -23.64 1.51 16.10
C VAL A 415 -24.68 2.54 16.52
N ASP A 416 -24.31 3.81 16.42
CA ASP A 416 -25.26 4.92 16.39
C ASP A 416 -25.46 5.30 14.93
N ILE A 417 -26.63 4.99 14.35
CA ILE A 417 -26.95 5.29 12.94
C ILE A 417 -28.19 6.17 12.80
N THR A 418 -28.09 7.19 11.96
CA THR A 418 -29.18 8.11 11.66
C THR A 418 -29.18 8.58 10.21
N VAL A 419 -30.37 8.61 9.63
CA VAL A 419 -30.73 9.37 8.43
C VAL A 419 -31.66 10.54 8.77
N ASP A 420 -32.00 10.71 10.06
CA ASP A 420 -33.14 11.49 10.53
C ASP A 420 -32.97 13.00 10.27
N HIS A 421 -34.06 13.56 9.74
CA HIS A 421 -34.24 14.93 9.26
C HIS A 421 -34.94 15.86 10.27
N SER A 422 -35.14 15.43 11.51
CA SER A 422 -36.11 16.07 12.41
C SER A 422 -35.52 17.02 13.47
N LYS A 423 -35.22 18.25 13.05
CA LYS A 423 -35.58 19.43 13.84
C LYS A 423 -36.15 20.51 12.91
N PRO A 424 -37.44 20.89 13.05
CA PRO A 424 -37.97 22.04 12.34
C PRO A 424 -37.14 23.29 12.68
N GLY A 425 -36.53 23.93 11.69
CA GLY A 425 -35.76 25.17 11.85
C GLY A 425 -34.26 25.04 12.10
N SER A 426 -33.65 23.85 12.04
CA SER A 426 -32.18 23.69 12.02
C SER A 426 -31.66 23.41 10.60
N GLY A 427 -30.48 23.95 10.26
CA GLY A 427 -29.77 23.72 8.99
C GLY A 427 -29.35 22.25 8.72
N PRO A 428 -28.60 21.98 7.63
CA PRO A 428 -28.65 20.73 6.85
C PRO A 428 -28.23 19.48 7.66
N HIS A 429 -29.01 18.39 7.76
CA HIS A 429 -29.39 17.32 6.81
C HIS A 429 -28.23 16.39 6.40
N ALA A 430 -27.95 15.37 7.22
CA ALA A 430 -26.89 14.39 6.96
C ALA A 430 -27.30 12.95 7.33
N ALA A 431 -26.73 11.99 6.62
CA ALA A 431 -26.70 10.58 7.03
C ALA A 431 -25.39 10.35 7.81
N VAL A 432 -25.49 9.80 9.02
CA VAL A 432 -24.35 9.65 9.94
C VAL A 432 -24.42 8.29 10.61
N TRP A 433 -23.29 7.59 10.65
CA TRP A 433 -23.12 6.51 11.62
C TRP A 433 -21.81 6.67 12.39
N CYS A 434 -21.76 6.17 13.61
CA CYS A 434 -20.52 6.05 14.35
C CYS A 434 -20.48 4.80 15.22
N ARG A 435 -19.26 4.30 15.44
CA ARG A 435 -18.94 3.17 16.30
C ARG A 435 -18.04 3.63 17.44
N PRO A 436 -18.60 3.87 18.64
CA PRO A 436 -17.84 3.99 19.87
C PRO A 436 -17.30 2.62 20.28
N MET A 437 -16.15 2.21 19.74
CA MET A 437 -15.59 0.88 19.99
C MET A 437 -15.10 0.70 21.43
N LEU A 438 -14.74 1.80 22.11
CA LEU A 438 -14.52 1.86 23.56
C LEU A 438 -15.38 2.98 24.14
N ARG A 439 -15.91 2.78 25.36
CA ARG A 439 -16.75 3.76 26.06
C ARG A 439 -16.72 3.56 27.58
N ASP A 440 -17.53 4.34 28.30
CA ASP A 440 -17.83 4.15 29.73
C ASP A 440 -16.59 4.18 30.64
N ASN A 441 -15.69 5.13 30.40
CA ASN A 441 -14.43 5.30 31.13
C ASN A 441 -13.52 4.06 31.04
N ALA A 442 -13.38 3.52 29.83
CA ALA A 442 -12.52 2.37 29.54
C ALA A 442 -11.06 2.67 29.92
N TRP A 443 -10.48 1.80 30.73
CA TRP A 443 -9.07 1.81 31.11
C TRP A 443 -8.23 1.03 30.11
N LEU A 444 -7.29 1.73 29.47
CA LEU A 444 -6.35 1.17 28.52
C LEU A 444 -4.95 1.15 29.14
N GLN A 445 -4.27 0.02 28.97
CA GLN A 445 -2.92 -0.21 29.48
C GLN A 445 -1.89 -0.13 28.37
N THR A 446 -0.68 0.34 28.69
CA THR A 446 0.46 0.35 27.77
C THR A 446 0.69 -1.05 27.18
N GLY A 447 0.88 -1.10 25.86
CA GLY A 447 1.03 -2.34 25.09
C GLY A 447 -0.30 -2.99 24.68
N ALA A 448 -1.45 -2.38 24.97
CA ALA A 448 -2.71 -2.79 24.37
C ALA A 448 -2.81 -2.31 22.92
N HIS A 449 -3.34 -3.17 22.06
CA HIS A 449 -3.48 -2.95 20.62
C HIS A 449 -4.96 -3.04 20.22
N LEU A 450 -5.43 -2.05 19.46
CA LEU A 450 -6.75 -2.09 18.84
C LEU A 450 -6.58 -2.30 17.35
N VAL A 451 -7.22 -3.33 16.82
CA VAL A 451 -7.15 -3.71 15.41
C VAL A 451 -8.52 -3.55 14.79
N GLN A 452 -8.58 -2.89 13.64
CA GLN A 452 -9.77 -2.73 12.81
C GLN A 452 -9.46 -3.09 11.36
N ARG A 453 -10.31 -3.92 10.74
CA ARG A 453 -10.31 -4.18 9.29
C ARG A 453 -11.74 -4.21 8.77
N ASN A 454 -12.04 -3.25 7.89
CA ASN A 454 -13.35 -3.08 7.27
C ASN A 454 -13.24 -2.99 5.75
N ALA A 455 -14.27 -3.51 5.07
CA ALA A 455 -14.52 -3.23 3.66
C ALA A 455 -15.69 -2.26 3.52
N TYR A 456 -15.55 -1.22 2.72
CA TYR A 456 -16.59 -0.23 2.44
C TYR A 456 -17.03 -0.39 1.00
N LEU A 457 -18.24 -0.88 0.81
CA LEU A 457 -18.86 -1.09 -0.48
C LEU A 457 -19.61 0.18 -0.88
N LEU A 458 -19.33 0.67 -2.09
CA LEU A 458 -20.18 1.64 -2.77
C LEU A 458 -20.79 0.90 -3.97
N ALA A 459 -22.09 0.61 -3.90
CA ALA A 459 -22.81 -0.12 -4.94
C ALA A 459 -24.32 0.10 -4.81
N PRO A 460 -25.12 -0.22 -5.85
CA PRO A 460 -26.57 -0.32 -5.69
C PRO A 460 -26.96 -1.46 -4.72
N TYR A 461 -27.98 -1.23 -3.90
CA TYR A 461 -28.65 -2.21 -3.03
C TYR A 461 -30.02 -2.57 -3.62
N PRO A 462 -30.12 -3.58 -4.51
CA PRO A 462 -31.36 -3.93 -5.16
C PRO A 462 -32.39 -4.55 -4.19
N GLU A 463 -33.68 -4.31 -4.45
CA GLU A 463 -34.79 -4.88 -3.67
C GLU A 463 -34.72 -6.40 -3.52
N ARG A 464 -34.31 -7.06 -4.60
CA ARG A 464 -34.12 -8.51 -4.64
C ARG A 464 -32.64 -8.77 -4.56
N GLU A 465 -32.26 -9.72 -3.71
CA GLU A 465 -30.88 -10.21 -3.57
C GLU A 465 -29.88 -9.20 -2.99
N GLY A 466 -30.24 -7.94 -2.73
CA GLY A 466 -29.33 -6.95 -2.14
C GLY A 466 -28.80 -7.39 -0.77
N ALA A 467 -29.69 -7.84 0.12
CA ALA A 467 -29.31 -8.41 1.41
C ALA A 467 -28.39 -9.61 1.21
N THR A 468 -28.84 -10.64 0.47
CA THR A 468 -28.07 -11.85 0.18
C THR A 468 -26.68 -11.56 -0.41
N GLY A 469 -26.58 -10.59 -1.33
CA GLY A 469 -25.32 -10.18 -1.95
C GLY A 469 -24.32 -9.62 -0.93
N LEU A 470 -24.78 -8.81 0.03
CA LEU A 470 -23.95 -8.32 1.13
C LEU A 470 -23.50 -9.46 2.06
N GLN A 471 -24.38 -10.43 2.35
CA GLN A 471 -24.03 -11.60 3.16
C GLN A 471 -22.95 -12.44 2.49
N LEU A 472 -23.13 -12.78 1.20
CA LEU A 472 -22.16 -13.53 0.41
C LEU A 472 -20.83 -12.77 0.28
N LEU A 473 -20.88 -11.45 0.10
CA LEU A 473 -19.68 -10.61 0.07
C LEU A 473 -18.90 -10.70 1.39
N ARG A 474 -19.58 -10.64 2.55
CA ARG A 474 -18.90 -10.78 3.85
C ARG A 474 -18.26 -12.16 3.99
N GLU A 475 -18.98 -13.22 3.67
CA GLU A 475 -18.44 -14.59 3.73
C GLU A 475 -17.17 -14.72 2.86
N ARG A 476 -17.19 -14.17 1.64
CA ARG A 476 -16.04 -14.10 0.75
C ARG A 476 -14.86 -13.36 1.37
N LEU A 477 -15.09 -12.17 1.92
CA LEU A 477 -14.02 -11.33 2.49
C LEU A 477 -13.41 -11.92 3.78
N LEU A 478 -14.19 -12.68 4.55
CA LEU A 478 -13.73 -13.40 5.73
C LEU A 478 -12.95 -14.69 5.41
N ARG A 479 -13.01 -15.14 4.15
CA ARG A 479 -12.36 -16.37 3.66
C ARG A 479 -11.72 -16.08 2.29
N PRO A 480 -10.63 -15.29 2.27
CA PRO A 480 -9.89 -15.03 1.05
C PRO A 480 -9.37 -16.33 0.43
N VAL A 481 -8.95 -16.27 -0.84
CA VAL A 481 -8.35 -17.43 -1.52
C VAL A 481 -7.10 -17.93 -0.79
N GLU A 482 -6.89 -19.24 -0.83
CA GLU A 482 -5.67 -19.86 -0.32
C GLU A 482 -4.62 -19.93 -1.43
N VAL A 483 -3.40 -19.44 -1.15
CA VAL A 483 -2.28 -19.54 -2.08
C VAL A 483 -1.27 -20.53 -1.55
N LYS A 484 -0.89 -21.51 -2.39
CA LYS A 484 0.16 -22.48 -2.08
C LYS A 484 1.21 -22.48 -3.17
N VAL A 485 2.48 -22.45 -2.74
CA VAL A 485 3.62 -22.65 -3.63
C VAL A 485 3.67 -24.13 -4.01
N ASP A 486 3.77 -24.41 -5.32
CA ASP A 486 3.90 -25.79 -5.78
C ASP A 486 5.35 -26.28 -5.68
N GLU A 487 5.56 -27.37 -4.95
CA GLU A 487 6.89 -27.98 -4.82
C GLU A 487 7.30 -28.78 -6.05
N ARG A 488 6.34 -29.24 -6.87
CA ARG A 488 6.53 -30.08 -8.07
C ARG A 488 5.73 -29.53 -9.27
N PRO A 489 6.09 -28.32 -9.76
CA PRO A 489 5.36 -27.66 -10.83
C PRO A 489 5.30 -28.50 -12.11
N ALA A 490 6.36 -29.24 -12.49
CA ALA A 490 6.30 -30.07 -13.70
C ALA A 490 5.15 -31.10 -13.68
N GLU A 491 4.92 -31.77 -12.54
CA GLU A 491 3.82 -32.73 -12.37
C GLU A 491 2.45 -32.03 -12.41
N ALA A 492 2.35 -30.86 -11.74
CA ALA A 492 1.15 -30.02 -11.74
C ALA A 492 0.70 -29.60 -13.14
N LEU A 493 1.68 -29.35 -14.00
CA LEU A 493 1.48 -28.89 -15.37
C LEU A 493 1.24 -30.07 -16.32
N GLU A 494 1.78 -31.25 -16.03
CA GLU A 494 1.50 -32.49 -16.77
C GLU A 494 0.02 -32.89 -16.70
N ASP A 495 -0.62 -32.77 -15.54
CA ASP A 495 -2.06 -33.07 -15.35
C ASP A 495 -2.97 -32.16 -16.20
N LEU A 496 -2.54 -30.92 -16.48
CA LEU A 496 -3.24 -29.97 -17.36
C LEU A 496 -2.85 -30.11 -18.84
N SER A 497 -1.76 -30.82 -19.12
CA SER A 497 -1.14 -30.92 -20.45
C SER A 497 -1.82 -31.93 -21.37
N GLY A 498 -3.13 -32.19 -21.22
CA GLY A 498 -3.94 -32.97 -22.14
C GLY A 498 -3.85 -32.48 -23.59
N GLY A 499 -2.78 -32.86 -24.29
CA GLY A 499 -2.52 -32.68 -25.73
C GLY A 499 -2.51 -31.27 -26.30
N GLY A 500 -2.57 -30.21 -25.48
CA GLY A 500 -2.67 -28.83 -25.96
C GLY A 500 -1.39 -28.30 -26.60
N ARG A 501 -1.33 -28.24 -27.94
CA ARG A 501 -0.27 -27.48 -28.64
C ARG A 501 -0.59 -25.99 -28.54
N LEU A 502 0.34 -25.21 -27.98
CA LEU A 502 0.36 -23.75 -28.20
C LEU A 502 0.40 -23.50 -29.72
N SER A 503 -0.63 -22.86 -30.28
CA SER A 503 -0.57 -22.32 -31.64
C SER A 503 0.52 -21.25 -31.67
N ARG A 504 1.60 -21.51 -32.40
CA ARG A 504 2.75 -20.58 -32.56
C ARG A 504 2.36 -19.21 -33.11
N GLN A 505 1.16 -19.04 -33.66
CA GLN A 505 0.73 -17.81 -34.34
C GLN A 505 -0.03 -16.82 -33.44
N ASP A 506 -0.48 -17.21 -32.24
CA ASP A 506 -1.50 -16.43 -31.51
C ASP A 506 -1.11 -15.97 -30.09
N VAL A 507 0.06 -16.37 -29.55
CA VAL A 507 0.48 -15.97 -28.19
C VAL A 507 1.71 -15.06 -28.26
N GLN A 508 1.57 -13.83 -27.75
CA GLN A 508 2.69 -12.91 -27.58
C GLN A 508 3.67 -13.47 -26.54
N PRO A 509 4.98 -13.56 -26.83
CA PRO A 509 5.99 -13.95 -25.85
C PRO A 509 5.96 -13.05 -24.62
N LEU A 510 6.37 -13.59 -23.46
CA LEU A 510 6.49 -12.79 -22.23
C LEU A 510 7.49 -11.63 -22.40
N ALA A 511 8.58 -11.87 -23.14
CA ALA A 511 9.59 -10.85 -23.44
C ALA A 511 9.13 -9.89 -24.55
N ARG A 512 8.90 -8.64 -24.16
CA ARG A 512 8.68 -7.53 -25.11
C ARG A 512 9.99 -7.19 -25.82
N ILE A 513 9.89 -6.41 -26.91
CA ILE A 513 11.09 -5.82 -27.54
C ILE A 513 11.84 -5.01 -26.49
N GLY A 514 13.15 -5.23 -26.37
CA GLY A 514 14.00 -4.66 -25.33
C GLY A 514 14.27 -5.63 -24.16
N GLU A 515 13.40 -6.60 -23.92
CA GLU A 515 13.52 -7.57 -22.82
C GLU A 515 14.06 -8.93 -23.29
N ARG A 516 14.15 -9.14 -24.61
CA ARG A 516 14.52 -10.43 -25.22
C ARG A 516 16.01 -10.71 -25.10
N PRO A 517 16.44 -11.97 -25.09
CA PRO A 517 17.86 -12.33 -25.11
C PRO A 517 18.68 -11.65 -26.21
N SER A 518 18.09 -11.42 -27.39
CA SER A 518 18.74 -10.70 -28.49
C SER A 518 19.01 -9.22 -28.20
N ASP A 519 18.25 -8.61 -27.29
CA ASP A 519 18.35 -7.20 -26.92
C ASP A 519 19.29 -6.97 -25.72
N TRP A 520 19.64 -8.04 -24.98
CA TRP A 520 20.46 -7.97 -23.77
C TRP A 520 21.81 -7.29 -23.95
N PRO A 521 22.62 -7.59 -25.00
CA PRO A 521 23.92 -6.94 -25.16
C PRO A 521 23.80 -5.42 -25.28
N ARG A 522 22.74 -4.95 -25.96
CA ARG A 522 22.46 -3.52 -26.10
C ARG A 522 21.99 -2.91 -24.79
N LYS A 523 21.08 -3.57 -24.07
CA LYS A 523 20.64 -3.13 -22.74
C LYS A 523 21.81 -3.03 -21.77
N GLN A 524 22.67 -4.04 -21.74
CA GLN A 524 23.87 -4.04 -20.92
C GLN A 524 24.78 -2.86 -21.29
N ALA A 525 25.02 -2.60 -22.57
CA ALA A 525 25.82 -1.45 -23.01
C ALA A 525 25.23 -0.10 -22.55
N LEU A 526 23.90 0.05 -22.55
CA LEU A 526 23.23 1.25 -22.02
C LEU A 526 23.44 1.38 -20.51
N TRP A 527 23.23 0.30 -19.75
CA TRP A 527 23.45 0.29 -18.30
C TRP A 527 24.91 0.58 -17.93
N GLU A 528 25.88 0.00 -18.64
CA GLU A 528 27.30 0.31 -18.46
C GLU A 528 27.61 1.78 -18.81
N ALA A 529 27.04 2.32 -19.90
CA ALA A 529 27.24 3.72 -20.25
C ALA A 529 26.70 4.68 -19.17
N MET A 530 25.58 4.37 -18.53
CA MET A 530 25.04 5.19 -17.44
C MET A 530 25.90 5.14 -16.17
N LYS A 531 26.72 4.10 -15.97
CA LYS A 531 27.69 4.04 -14.86
C LYS A 531 28.81 5.08 -15.01
N ASP A 532 29.06 5.61 -16.20
CA ASP A 532 30.03 6.69 -16.42
C ASP A 532 29.51 8.06 -15.91
N VAL A 533 28.21 8.17 -15.65
CA VAL A 533 27.57 9.42 -15.24
C VAL A 533 27.57 9.49 -13.72
N ILE A 534 28.51 10.29 -13.19
CA ILE A 534 28.71 10.48 -11.76
C ILE A 534 27.84 11.64 -11.26
N ASP A 535 27.21 11.46 -10.10
CA ASP A 535 26.57 12.57 -9.39
C ASP A 535 27.66 13.49 -8.82
N ASP A 536 27.64 14.77 -9.21
CA ASP A 536 28.68 15.74 -8.87
C ASP A 536 28.85 15.94 -7.36
N GLN A 537 27.76 15.80 -6.60
CA GLN A 537 27.76 15.88 -5.14
C GLN A 537 28.50 14.70 -4.49
N TYR A 538 28.62 13.57 -5.21
CA TYR A 538 29.32 12.36 -4.77
C TYR A 538 30.58 12.06 -5.60
N SER A 539 31.11 13.06 -6.32
CA SER A 539 32.29 12.93 -7.19
C SER A 539 33.53 12.36 -6.48
N GLU A 540 33.75 12.66 -5.20
CA GLU A 540 34.87 12.10 -4.43
C GLU A 540 34.76 10.60 -4.17
N LYS A 541 33.53 10.07 -4.14
CA LYS A 541 33.26 8.64 -3.99
C LYS A 541 33.10 7.94 -5.35
N ASN A 542 33.17 8.70 -6.45
CA ASN A 542 32.96 8.22 -7.82
C ASN A 542 31.66 7.42 -7.96
N ALA A 543 30.56 7.85 -7.33
CA ALA A 543 29.29 7.14 -7.33
C ALA A 543 28.43 7.53 -8.53
N SER A 544 28.09 6.55 -9.37
CA SER A 544 27.27 6.78 -10.56
C SER A 544 25.78 6.88 -10.25
N LEU A 545 24.99 7.39 -11.19
CA LEU A 545 23.52 7.41 -11.07
C LEU A 545 22.94 5.99 -10.93
N VAL A 546 23.58 5.00 -11.56
CA VAL A 546 23.21 3.58 -11.42
C VAL A 546 23.55 3.07 -10.02
N ASP A 547 24.77 3.36 -9.52
CA ASP A 547 25.19 2.94 -8.18
C ASP A 547 24.27 3.50 -7.09
N LEU A 548 23.84 4.74 -7.28
CA LEU A 548 22.92 5.45 -6.38
C LEU A 548 21.48 4.95 -6.46
N GLY A 549 21.15 4.04 -7.38
CA GLY A 549 19.79 3.54 -7.56
C GLY A 549 18.81 4.60 -8.09
N TYR A 550 19.31 5.60 -8.82
CA TYR A 550 18.47 6.69 -9.35
C TYR A 550 17.80 6.32 -10.66
N ILE A 551 18.30 5.33 -11.39
CA ILE A 551 17.71 4.87 -12.64
C ILE A 551 16.69 3.78 -12.33
N TYR A 552 15.41 4.06 -12.62
CA TYR A 552 14.31 3.15 -12.34
C TYR A 552 13.99 2.25 -13.53
N ASP A 553 14.04 2.79 -14.74
CA ASP A 553 13.71 2.04 -15.95
C ASP A 553 14.51 2.54 -17.16
N VAL A 554 14.76 1.64 -18.09
CA VAL A 554 15.38 1.94 -19.38
C VAL A 554 14.57 1.20 -20.42
N ARG A 555 13.78 1.90 -21.23
CA ARG A 555 12.99 1.32 -22.33
C ARG A 555 13.66 1.57 -23.67
N THR A 556 13.62 0.58 -24.55
CA THR A 556 14.25 0.66 -25.88
C THR A 556 13.27 0.30 -26.98
N ARG A 557 13.07 1.20 -27.96
CA ARG A 557 12.21 0.96 -29.13
C ARG A 557 12.93 1.43 -30.39
N GLY A 558 13.35 0.50 -31.25
CA GLY A 558 14.23 0.84 -32.37
C GLY A 558 15.49 1.52 -31.84
N ASN A 559 15.83 2.71 -32.34
CA ASN A 559 16.99 3.48 -31.87
C ASN A 559 16.68 4.41 -30.68
N ASP A 560 15.43 4.47 -30.24
CA ASP A 560 15.00 5.38 -29.17
C ASP A 560 15.17 4.73 -27.79
N VAL A 561 15.68 5.51 -26.85
CA VAL A 561 15.89 5.13 -25.45
C VAL A 561 15.11 6.07 -24.54
N ARG A 562 14.27 5.51 -23.67
CA ARG A 562 13.56 6.25 -22.62
C ARG A 562 14.10 5.81 -21.26
N VAL A 563 14.56 6.75 -20.46
CA VAL A 563 15.06 6.49 -19.11
C VAL A 563 14.13 7.14 -18.10
N ILE A 564 13.66 6.37 -17.11
CA ILE A 564 12.95 6.91 -15.95
C ILE A 564 13.96 7.00 -14.81
N MET A 565 14.08 8.18 -14.20
CA MET A 565 14.97 8.39 -13.07
C MET A 565 14.30 9.14 -11.91
N THR A 566 14.92 9.08 -10.74
CA THR A 566 14.45 9.74 -9.52
C THR A 566 15.57 10.51 -8.81
N MET A 567 15.25 11.11 -7.66
CA MET A 567 16.18 11.73 -6.71
C MET A 567 15.79 11.37 -5.26
N PRO A 568 16.73 11.37 -4.31
CA PRO A 568 16.44 11.06 -2.91
C PRO A 568 15.42 11.99 -2.24
N HIS A 569 15.39 13.27 -2.61
CA HIS A 569 14.46 14.26 -2.06
C HIS A 569 14.36 15.50 -2.97
N ARG A 570 13.28 16.29 -2.78
CA ARG A 570 12.97 17.51 -3.57
C ARG A 570 13.95 18.68 -3.39
N GLY A 571 14.83 18.60 -2.39
CA GLY A 571 15.88 19.60 -2.13
C GLY A 571 17.14 19.43 -3.00
N ARG A 572 17.25 18.37 -3.80
CA ARG A 572 18.37 18.14 -4.73
C ARG A 572 18.28 19.08 -5.96
N PRO A 573 19.40 19.32 -6.69
CA PRO A 573 19.41 20.19 -7.86
C PRO A 573 18.31 19.84 -8.86
N LYS A 574 17.81 20.84 -9.61
CA LYS A 574 16.85 20.62 -10.70
C LYS A 574 17.35 19.45 -11.56
N TYR A 575 16.54 18.40 -11.66
CA TYR A 575 16.93 17.10 -12.24
C TYR A 575 17.60 17.20 -13.62
N GLU A 576 17.30 18.26 -14.39
CA GLU A 576 17.97 18.59 -15.65
C GLU A 576 19.50 18.60 -15.57
N PHE A 577 20.07 18.95 -14.41
CA PHE A 577 21.52 18.97 -14.22
C PHE A 577 22.15 17.57 -14.36
N LEU A 578 21.46 16.51 -13.91
CA LEU A 578 21.89 15.12 -14.08
C LEU A 578 21.33 14.50 -15.37
N ALA A 579 20.13 14.90 -15.80
CA ALA A 579 19.50 14.35 -17.00
C ALA A 579 20.25 14.71 -18.30
N ARG A 580 20.84 15.91 -18.40
CA ARG A 580 21.64 16.34 -19.57
C ARG A 580 22.89 15.48 -19.80
N PRO A 581 23.82 15.32 -18.84
CA PRO A 581 24.99 14.47 -19.04
C PRO A 581 24.62 13.01 -19.26
N LEU A 582 23.56 12.53 -18.61
CA LEU A 582 23.00 11.20 -18.84
C LEU A 582 22.56 11.01 -20.30
N ARG A 583 21.77 11.95 -20.82
CA ARG A 583 21.33 11.96 -22.22
C ARG A 583 22.53 11.97 -23.18
N SER A 584 23.45 12.92 -23.01
CA SER A 584 24.61 13.06 -23.88
C SER A 584 25.52 11.84 -23.87
N ARG A 585 25.62 11.12 -22.74
CA ARG A 585 26.39 9.89 -22.63
C ARG A 585 25.73 8.73 -23.36
N LEU A 586 24.41 8.60 -23.26
CA LEU A 586 23.62 7.57 -23.93
C LEU A 586 23.58 7.77 -25.45
N GLU A 587 23.49 9.01 -25.93
CA GLU A 587 23.54 9.36 -27.37
C GLU A 587 24.87 8.99 -28.04
N GLN A 588 25.93 8.71 -27.26
CA GLN A 588 27.22 8.23 -27.77
C GLN A 588 27.30 6.71 -27.88
N VAL A 589 26.31 5.98 -27.35
CA VAL A 589 26.25 4.52 -27.48
C VAL A 589 25.86 4.17 -28.93
N PRO A 590 26.54 3.21 -29.58
CA PRO A 590 26.17 2.79 -30.93
C PRO A 590 24.68 2.41 -31.04
N ASP A 591 24.07 2.75 -32.19
CA ASP A 591 22.66 2.49 -32.49
C ASP A 591 21.65 3.15 -31.53
N VAL A 592 22.06 4.22 -30.82
CA VAL A 592 21.16 5.14 -30.12
C VAL A 592 20.89 6.37 -30.99
N GLY A 593 19.61 6.68 -31.18
CA GLY A 593 19.13 7.81 -31.98
C GLY A 593 18.65 8.94 -31.09
N SER A 594 17.47 8.77 -30.47
CA SER A 594 16.93 9.75 -29.53
C SER A 594 16.91 9.22 -28.09
N VAL A 595 17.19 10.11 -27.13
CA VAL A 595 17.16 9.77 -25.71
C VAL A 595 16.22 10.72 -24.97
N VAL A 596 15.20 10.14 -24.34
CA VAL A 596 14.26 10.86 -23.47
C VAL A 596 14.55 10.46 -22.03
N VAL A 597 14.76 11.45 -21.17
CA VAL A 597 14.93 11.23 -19.73
C VAL A 597 13.74 11.84 -19.03
N GLU A 598 13.02 11.03 -18.28
CA GLU A 598 11.86 11.40 -17.50
C GLU A 598 12.14 11.26 -16.02
N PHE A 599 11.46 12.08 -15.24
CA PHE A 599 11.66 12.16 -13.82
C PHE A 599 10.39 11.69 -13.08
N THR A 600 10.56 10.90 -12.03
CA THR A 600 9.47 10.46 -11.14
C THR A 600 9.85 10.60 -9.66
N TRP A 601 8.86 10.93 -8.83
CA TRP A 601 8.94 10.85 -7.37
C TRP A 601 8.41 9.52 -6.82
N GLU A 602 7.76 8.73 -7.65
CA GLU A 602 7.06 7.52 -7.24
C GLU A 602 7.49 6.31 -8.08
N PRO A 603 7.84 5.17 -7.46
CA PRO A 603 8.00 4.98 -6.00
C PRO A 603 9.10 5.87 -5.42
N ALA A 604 8.98 6.27 -4.15
CA ALA A 604 10.01 7.08 -3.49
C ALA A 604 11.37 6.36 -3.50
N TRP A 605 12.46 7.12 -3.63
CA TRP A 605 13.81 6.56 -3.54
C TRP A 605 14.08 6.07 -2.11
N THR A 606 14.71 4.91 -1.99
CA THR A 606 15.19 4.39 -0.70
C THR A 606 16.60 3.81 -0.85
N PRO A 607 17.38 3.72 0.24
CA PRO A 607 18.70 3.08 0.23
C PRO A 607 18.70 1.63 -0.27
N ASN A 608 17.55 0.92 -0.25
CA ASN A 608 17.44 -0.44 -0.78
C ASN A 608 17.73 -0.51 -2.29
N ARG A 609 17.61 0.61 -3.02
CA ARG A 609 17.90 0.69 -4.45
C ARG A 609 19.39 0.83 -4.79
N LEU A 610 20.25 1.06 -3.79
CA LEU A 610 21.68 1.13 -4.01
C LEU A 610 22.22 -0.22 -4.51
N THR A 611 23.07 -0.19 -5.53
CA THR A 611 23.84 -1.38 -5.92
C THR A 611 24.86 -1.72 -4.84
N ASP A 612 25.48 -2.91 -4.90
CA ASP A 612 26.56 -3.28 -3.96
C ASP A 612 27.71 -2.28 -3.99
N VAL A 613 28.07 -1.86 -5.20
CA VAL A 613 29.09 -0.82 -5.43
C VAL A 613 28.64 0.50 -4.81
N GLY A 614 27.37 0.88 -4.97
CA GLY A 614 26.78 2.07 -4.36
C GLY A 614 26.81 2.03 -2.84
N ARG A 615 26.35 0.93 -2.23
CA ARG A 615 26.35 0.72 -0.78
C ARG A 615 27.76 0.81 -0.21
N HIS A 616 28.72 0.14 -0.82
CA HIS A 616 30.12 0.22 -0.44
C HIS A 616 30.66 1.66 -0.52
N LYS A 617 30.42 2.38 -1.64
CA LYS A 617 30.83 3.78 -1.80
C LYS A 617 30.20 4.71 -0.76
N MET A 618 28.94 4.43 -0.36
CA MET A 618 28.20 5.18 0.66
C MET A 618 28.52 4.73 2.09
N GLY A 619 29.41 3.75 2.29
CA GLY A 619 29.79 3.27 3.61
C GLY A 619 28.70 2.45 4.32
N LEU A 620 27.78 1.86 3.55
CA LEU A 620 26.86 0.82 4.00
C LEU A 620 27.55 -0.52 3.71
N ALA A 621 28.37 -1.01 4.64
CA ALA A 621 28.91 -2.36 4.52
C ALA A 621 27.78 -3.37 4.75
N ASP A 622 27.85 -4.51 4.07
CA ASP A 622 27.04 -5.67 4.45
C ASP A 622 27.55 -6.20 5.79
N GLU A 623 26.67 -6.29 6.78
CA GLU A 623 26.93 -6.92 8.09
C GLU A 623 27.09 -8.45 7.97
N SER A 624 27.58 -8.97 6.84
CA SER A 624 27.83 -10.38 6.60
C SER A 624 29.32 -10.76 6.70
N SER A 625 30.14 -9.96 7.38
CA SER A 625 31.58 -10.24 7.54
C SER A 625 32.10 -10.27 8.98
N ASP A 626 31.21 -10.34 9.97
CA ASP A 626 31.58 -10.71 11.35
C ASP A 626 31.07 -12.14 11.63
N ASP A 627 31.80 -13.12 11.08
CA ASP A 627 31.85 -14.52 11.54
C ASP A 627 33.19 -14.77 12.26
#